data_AF-A0A2A4QJ84-F1
#
_entry.id   AF-A0A2A4QJ84-F1
#
_cell.length_a   1.000
_cell.length_b   1.000
_cell.length_c   1.000
_cell.angle_alpha   90.00
_cell.angle_beta   90.00
_cell.angle_gamma   90.00
#
_symmetry.space_group_name_H-M   'P 1'
#
loop_
_entity.id
_entity.type
_entity.pdbx_description
1 polymer ?
#
loop_
_entity_poly.entity_id
_entity_poly.type
_entity_poly.pdbx_seq_one_letter_code
_entity_poly.pdbx_strand_id
1 'polypeptide(L)'
;MSINQTVNNATSPKNNEYHVASFVGHAFKKQLNQVQQAITATLGAEIHATSPEGKIVFTIEGSSHKELGIKIDELKRHDGFLSISPVYHQYLTENQEA
;
A
#
# COMPACT_ATOMS: atom_id res chain seq x y z
N MET A 1 34.48 -11.20 -40.29
CA MET A 1 33.19 -10.75 -40.83
C MET A 1 32.11 -11.12 -39.83
N SER A 2 31.34 -10.11 -39.44
CA SER A 2 30.50 -10.01 -38.25
C SER A 2 29.16 -10.73 -38.38
N ILE A 3 28.62 -11.22 -37.25
CA ILE A 3 27.20 -11.04 -36.93
C ILE A 3 27.07 -10.64 -35.46
N ASN A 4 26.63 -9.40 -35.23
CA ASN A 4 26.42 -8.82 -33.90
C ASN A 4 25.11 -9.36 -33.30
N GLN A 5 25.19 -9.99 -32.14
CA GLN A 5 24.05 -10.12 -31.22
C GLN A 5 23.85 -8.77 -30.52
N THR A 6 22.94 -7.95 -31.04
CA THR A 6 22.42 -6.81 -30.28
C THR A 6 21.32 -7.34 -29.37
N VAL A 7 21.69 -7.62 -28.12
CA VAL A 7 20.74 -7.75 -27.02
C VAL A 7 20.09 -6.38 -26.78
N ASN A 8 18.97 -6.14 -27.45
CA ASN A 8 18.13 -4.98 -27.16
C ASN A 8 17.48 -5.19 -25.80
N ASN A 9 18.17 -4.78 -24.73
CA ASN A 9 17.60 -4.64 -23.41
C ASN A 9 16.67 -3.41 -23.44
N ALA A 10 15.48 -3.59 -24.03
CA ALA A 10 14.42 -2.60 -23.98
C ALA A 10 14.00 -2.47 -22.51
N THR A 11 14.47 -1.41 -21.84
CA THR A 11 13.87 -0.89 -20.62
C THR A 11 12.39 -0.73 -20.88
N SER A 12 11.57 -1.65 -20.36
CA SER A 12 10.12 -1.53 -20.37
C SER A 12 9.74 -0.15 -19.84
N PRO A 13 8.77 0.56 -20.43
CA PRO A 13 8.31 1.81 -19.86
C PRO A 13 7.94 1.53 -18.40
N LYS A 14 8.51 2.30 -17.47
CA LYS A 14 7.99 2.35 -16.11
C LYS A 14 6.55 2.82 -16.27
N ASN A 15 5.61 1.88 -16.25
CA ASN A 15 4.21 2.23 -16.14
C ASN A 15 4.11 3.00 -14.83
N ASN A 16 3.84 4.30 -14.91
CA ASN A 16 3.78 5.18 -13.76
C ASN A 16 2.43 4.91 -13.09
N GLU A 17 2.34 3.75 -12.45
CA GLU A 17 1.15 3.29 -11.75
C GLU A 17 1.07 4.00 -10.41
N TYR A 18 -0.11 4.50 -10.08
CA TYR A 18 -0.42 5.05 -8.77
C TYR A 18 -1.58 4.26 -8.19
N HIS A 19 -1.33 3.55 -7.08
CA HIS A 19 -2.28 2.68 -6.42
C HIS A 19 -2.77 3.31 -5.12
N VAL A 20 -4.07 3.18 -4.86
CA VAL A 20 -4.69 3.51 -3.59
C VAL A 20 -5.53 2.32 -3.13
N ALA A 21 -5.34 1.89 -1.88
CA ALA A 21 -6.16 0.85 -1.26
C ALA A 21 -6.74 1.32 0.07
N SER A 22 -7.99 0.96 0.33
CA SER A 22 -8.69 1.24 1.59
C SER A 22 -8.80 -0.02 2.43
N PHE A 23 -8.65 0.13 3.74
CA PHE A 23 -8.66 -0.94 4.70
C PHE A 23 -9.53 -0.61 5.91
N VAL A 24 -10.09 -1.66 6.49
CA VAL A 24 -10.65 -1.63 7.83
C VAL A 24 -9.81 -2.53 8.72
N GLY A 25 -9.16 -1.93 9.70
CA GLY A 25 -8.44 -2.61 10.76
C GLY A 25 -9.28 -2.74 12.03
N HIS A 26 -9.09 -3.84 12.75
CA HIS A 26 -9.50 -3.96 14.15
C HIS A 26 -8.26 -4.15 14.99
N ALA A 27 -8.11 -3.35 16.04
CA ALA A 27 -7.00 -3.38 16.97
C ALA A 27 -7.47 -3.74 18.38
N PHE A 28 -6.55 -4.28 19.19
CA PHE A 28 -6.79 -4.35 20.62
C PHE A 28 -6.91 -2.93 21.20
N LYS A 29 -7.97 -2.66 21.98
CA LYS A 29 -8.19 -1.34 22.61
C LYS A 29 -6.96 -0.82 23.35
N LYS A 30 -6.26 -1.70 24.09
CA LYS A 30 -5.04 -1.37 24.85
C LYS A 30 -3.84 -0.98 23.97
N GLN A 31 -3.86 -1.31 22.67
CA GLN A 31 -2.80 -1.02 21.70
C GLN A 31 -3.26 -0.06 20.60
N LEU A 32 -4.47 0.50 20.70
CA LEU A 32 -5.08 1.31 19.66
C LEU A 32 -4.18 2.50 19.27
N ASN A 33 -3.60 3.18 20.26
CA ASN A 33 -2.68 4.29 19.99
C ASN A 33 -1.39 3.86 19.27
N GLN A 34 -0.84 2.69 19.60
CA GLN A 34 0.38 2.17 18.97
C GLN A 34 0.11 1.76 17.52
N VAL A 35 -1.04 1.12 17.29
CA VAL A 35 -1.49 0.77 15.94
C VAL A 35 -1.69 2.02 15.09
N GLN A 36 -2.35 3.05 15.62
CA GLN A 36 -2.51 4.33 14.91
C GLN A 36 -1.16 4.95 14.55
N GLN A 37 -0.20 4.95 15.48
CA GLN A 37 1.15 5.44 15.20
C GLN A 37 1.85 4.63 14.11
N ALA A 38 1.73 3.30 14.10
CA ALA A 38 2.30 2.45 13.07
C ALA A 38 1.69 2.73 11.69
N ILE A 39 0.37 2.93 11.62
CA ILE A 39 -0.31 3.33 10.37
C ILE A 39 0.21 4.69 9.92
N THR A 40 0.18 5.71 10.77
CA THR A 40 0.62 7.08 10.42
C THR A 40 2.11 7.15 10.05
N ALA A 41 2.94 6.25 10.59
CA ALA A 41 4.35 6.15 10.22
C ALA A 41 4.59 5.45 8.86
N THR A 42 3.59 4.74 8.33
CA THR A 42 3.67 4.09 7.04
C THR A 42 3.53 5.15 5.94
N LEU A 43 4.55 5.31 5.10
CA LEU A 43 4.54 6.30 4.03
C LEU A 43 3.36 6.09 3.07
N GLY A 44 2.57 7.14 2.86
CA GLY A 44 1.38 7.11 2.01
C GLY A 44 0.16 6.48 2.68
N ALA A 45 0.20 6.21 3.98
CA ALA A 45 -0.97 5.76 4.72
C ALA A 45 -1.66 6.94 5.44
N GLU A 46 -2.99 6.91 5.48
CA GLU A 46 -3.80 7.93 6.13
C GLU A 46 -4.97 7.30 6.88
N ILE A 47 -5.20 7.74 8.13
CA ILE A 47 -6.33 7.29 8.95
C ILE A 47 -7.51 8.25 8.75
N HIS A 48 -8.66 7.70 8.35
CA HIS A 48 -9.90 8.45 8.11
C HIS A 48 -10.86 8.41 9.29
N ALA A 49 -10.86 7.31 10.05
CA ALA A 49 -11.72 7.16 11.22
C ALA A 49 -11.15 6.16 12.23
N THR A 50 -11.44 6.40 13.50
CA THR A 50 -11.16 5.47 14.59
C THR A 50 -12.38 5.36 15.51
N SER A 51 -12.49 4.26 16.24
CA SER A 51 -13.51 4.10 17.28
C SER A 51 -12.89 3.60 18.60
N PRO A 52 -13.48 3.94 19.76
CA PRO A 52 -13.02 3.43 21.06
C PRO A 52 -13.05 1.90 21.19
N GLU A 53 -13.82 1.23 20.32
CA GLU A 53 -13.93 -0.23 20.26
C GLU A 53 -12.75 -0.89 19.54
N GLY A 54 -11.88 -0.09 18.91
CA GLY A 54 -10.68 -0.57 18.21
C GLY A 54 -10.82 -0.66 16.70
N LYS A 55 -11.91 -0.14 16.11
CA LYS A 55 -12.05 -0.06 14.65
C LYS A 55 -11.21 1.09 14.11
N ILE A 56 -10.53 0.87 12.98
CA ILE A 56 -9.72 1.86 12.28
C ILE A 56 -10.04 1.77 10.78
N VAL A 57 -10.30 2.90 10.14
CA VAL A 57 -10.45 3.01 8.68
C VAL A 57 -9.29 3.81 8.16
N PHE A 58 -8.55 3.28 7.19
CA PHE A 58 -7.35 3.92 6.65
C PHE A 58 -7.13 3.57 5.18
N THR A 59 -6.39 4.42 4.47
CA THR A 59 -5.90 4.17 3.10
C THR A 59 -4.39 3.96 3.10
N ILE A 60 -3.88 3.29 2.06
CA ILE A 60 -2.45 3.23 1.74
C ILE A 60 -2.28 3.51 0.24
N GLU A 61 -1.33 4.36 -0.07
CA GLU A 61 -0.92 4.73 -1.42
C GLU A 61 0.46 4.17 -1.77
N GLY A 62 0.73 3.98 -3.06
CA GLY A 62 2.04 3.54 -3.53
C GLY A 62 2.14 3.42 -5.04
N SER A 63 3.37 3.20 -5.51
CA SER A 63 3.73 3.20 -6.93
C SER A 63 3.56 1.85 -7.64
N SER A 64 3.18 0.81 -6.90
CA SER A 64 2.90 -0.51 -7.46
C SER A 64 2.06 -1.36 -6.51
N HIS A 65 1.36 -2.36 -7.05
CA HIS A 65 0.67 -3.37 -6.23
C HIS A 65 1.64 -4.06 -5.25
N LYS A 66 2.89 -4.30 -5.68
CA LYS A 66 3.94 -4.91 -4.83
C LYS A 66 4.30 -4.04 -3.64
N GLU A 67 4.46 -2.73 -3.84
CA GLU A 67 4.77 -1.79 -2.75
C GLU A 67 3.65 -1.75 -1.72
N LEU A 68 2.38 -1.70 -2.16
CA LEU A 68 1.22 -1.78 -1.27
C LEU A 68 1.23 -3.09 -0.46
N GLY A 69 1.52 -4.22 -1.12
CA GLY A 69 1.65 -5.53 -0.49
C GLY A 69 2.68 -5.54 0.65
N ILE A 70 3.86 -4.96 0.42
CA ILE A 70 4.91 -4.87 1.43
C ILE A 70 4.45 -4.03 2.64
N LYS A 71 3.86 -2.85 2.39
CA LYS A 71 3.36 -1.95 3.44
C LYS A 71 2.27 -2.62 4.29
N ILE A 72 1.31 -3.30 3.66
CA ILE A 72 0.23 -3.96 4.40
C ILE A 72 0.74 -5.17 5.17
N ASP A 73 1.71 -5.92 4.63
CA ASP A 73 2.32 -7.04 5.33
C ASP A 73 3.16 -6.59 6.52
N GLU A 74 3.82 -5.42 6.43
CA GLU A 74 4.46 -4.76 7.57
C GLU A 74 3.46 -4.42 8.68
N LEU A 75 2.35 -3.79 8.33
CA LEU A 75 1.29 -3.47 9.30
C LEU A 75 0.66 -4.71 9.92
N LYS A 76 0.42 -5.78 9.15
CA LYS A 76 -0.12 -7.04 9.65
C LYS A 76 0.77 -7.74 10.68
N ARG A 77 2.08 -7.46 10.68
CA ARG A 77 3.02 -8.00 11.68
C ARG A 77 2.97 -7.26 13.02
N HIS A 78 2.29 -6.13 13.09
CA HIS A 78 2.13 -5.40 14.35
C HIS A 78 1.14 -6.13 15.28
N ASP A 79 1.62 -6.58 16.45
CA ASP A 79 0.88 -7.38 17.44
C ASP A 79 -0.41 -6.71 17.98
N GLY A 80 -0.57 -5.42 17.72
CA GLY A 80 -1.78 -4.66 18.06
C GLY A 80 -3.00 -4.93 17.19
N PHE A 81 -2.84 -5.47 15.98
CA PHE A 81 -3.97 -5.79 15.10
C PHE A 81 -4.59 -7.16 15.44
N LEU A 82 -5.92 -7.19 15.47
CA LEU A 82 -6.74 -8.40 15.42
C LEU A 82 -6.99 -8.84 13.98
N SER A 83 -7.26 -7.87 13.11
CA SER A 83 -7.50 -8.10 11.69
C SER A 83 -7.26 -6.83 10.88
N ILE A 84 -6.93 -7.01 9.61
CA ILE A 84 -6.92 -5.96 8.61
C ILE A 84 -7.58 -6.52 7.35
N SER A 85 -8.68 -5.89 6.92
CA SER A 85 -9.46 -6.31 5.77
C SER A 85 -9.42 -5.25 4.67
N PRO A 86 -9.07 -5.60 3.42
CA PRO A 86 -9.18 -4.68 2.29
C PRO A 86 -10.66 -4.41 1.98
N VAL A 87 -10.97 -3.18 1.62
CA VAL A 87 -12.32 -2.74 1.23
C VAL A 87 -12.36 -2.32 -0.24
N TYR A 88 -11.33 -1.60 -0.68
CA TYR A 88 -11.26 -1.05 -2.02
C TYR A 88 -9.80 -1.02 -2.49
N HIS A 89 -9.59 -1.19 -3.79
CA HIS A 89 -8.30 -0.98 -4.43
C HIS A 89 -8.53 -0.42 -5.83
N GLN A 90 -7.81 0.65 -6.16
CA GLN A 90 -7.77 1.23 -7.49
C GLN A 90 -6.32 1.55 -7.86
N TYR A 91 -6.05 1.56 -9.15
CA TYR A 91 -4.82 2.09 -9.69
C TYR A 91 -5.10 2.99 -10.89
N LEU A 92 -4.24 3.97 -11.07
CA LEU A 92 -4.25 4.88 -12.20
C LEU A 92 -2.94 4.67 -12.96
N THR A 93 -3.05 4.55 -14.27
CA THR A 93 -1.91 4.61 -15.18
C THR A 93 -1.94 5.97 -15.85
N GLU A 94 -0.83 6.69 -15.81
CA GLU A 94 -0.68 7.91 -16.61
C GLU A 94 -0.55 7.49 -18.09
N ASN A 95 -1.70 7.39 -18.78
CA ASN A 95 -1.70 7.31 -20.23
C ASN A 95 -1.27 8.69 -20.73
N GLN A 96 -0.04 8.80 -21.24
CA GLN A 96 0.36 9.95 -22.04
C GLN A 96 -0.50 9.95 -23.31
N GLU A 97 -1.68 10.59 -23.26
CA GLU A 97 -2.37 11.02 -24.47
C GLU A 97 -1.49 12.11 -25.11
N ALA A 98 -0.84 11.72 -26.21
CA ALA A 98 -0.09 12.59 -27.10
C ALA A 98 -1.02 13.29 -28.09
#